data_AF-A0A2K1J6X1-F1
#
_entry.id   AF-A0A2K1J6X1-F1
#
_cell.length_a   1.000
_cell.length_b   1.000
_cell.length_c   1.000
_cell.angle_alpha   90.00
_cell.angle_beta   90.00
_cell.angle_gamma   90.00
#
_symmetry.space_group_name_H-M   'P 1'
#
loop_
_entity.id
_entity.type
_entity.pdbx_description
1 polymer ?
#
loop_
_entity_poly.entity_id
_entity_poly.type
_entity_poly.pdbx_seq_one_letter_code
_entity_poly.pdbx_strand_id
1 'polypeptide(L)'
;MALYQNVHSTILTNEQNSQKFTLQRLVRQRCPLIPYLYLFILDMLSYMINDSTYVIDGFCFLNGNTIYNQCFAKNMALYLKRALDNIQHTFEVLELFYATSRLLVN
;
A
#
# COMPACT_ATOMS: atom_id res chain seq x y z
N MET A 1 12.61 -15.85 3.84
CA MET A 1 12.56 -14.70 4.77
C MET A 1 11.53 -15.03 5.85
N ALA A 2 11.99 -15.47 7.03
CA ALA A 2 11.12 -16.00 8.08
C ALA A 2 10.53 -14.87 8.94
N LEU A 3 9.53 -14.17 8.42
CA LEU A 3 8.77 -13.21 9.21
C LEU A 3 7.69 -13.97 9.98
N TYR A 4 7.88 -14.07 11.30
CA TYR A 4 6.87 -14.49 12.27
C TYR A 4 6.21 -15.87 12.02
N GLN A 5 7.01 -16.94 11.89
CA GLN A 5 6.44 -18.29 11.93
C GLN A 5 5.96 -18.63 13.34
N ASN A 6 4.69 -19.04 13.47
CA ASN A 6 4.06 -19.48 14.73
C ASN A 6 4.10 -18.45 15.88
N VAL A 7 3.90 -17.17 15.57
CA VAL A 7 3.89 -16.13 16.62
C VAL A 7 2.51 -16.00 17.25
N HIS A 8 2.51 -16.01 18.57
CA HIS A 8 1.32 -15.80 19.39
C HIS A 8 1.38 -14.43 20.09
N SER A 9 0.20 -13.85 20.31
CA SER A 9 0.01 -12.62 21.08
C SER A 9 -1.09 -12.82 22.13
N THR A 10 -1.06 -11.96 23.15
CA THR A 10 -2.10 -11.82 24.17
C THR A 10 -2.48 -10.36 24.28
N ILE A 11 -3.70 -10.09 24.77
CA ILE A 11 -4.17 -8.75 25.12
C ILE A 11 -3.97 -8.59 26.63
N LEU A 12 -3.33 -7.49 27.04
CA LEU A 12 -3.22 -7.12 28.46
C LEU A 12 -4.35 -6.16 28.80
N THR A 13 -5.16 -6.48 29.81
CA THR A 13 -6.25 -5.63 30.30
C THR A 13 -6.30 -5.72 31.81
N ASN A 14 -6.21 -4.57 32.51
CA ASN A 14 -6.17 -4.51 33.98
C ASN A 14 -5.15 -5.50 34.59
N GLU A 15 -3.93 -5.53 34.03
CA GLU A 15 -2.84 -6.44 34.43
C GLU A 15 -3.09 -7.94 34.21
N GLN A 16 -4.23 -8.31 33.63
CA GLN A 16 -4.55 -9.68 33.28
C GLN A 16 -4.33 -9.93 31.79
N ASN A 17 -3.75 -11.08 31.45
CA ASN A 17 -3.55 -11.51 30.07
C ASN A 17 -4.75 -12.29 29.57
N SER A 18 -5.20 -11.99 28.35
CA SER A 18 -6.18 -12.79 27.63
C SER A 18 -5.61 -14.15 27.20
N GLN A 19 -6.47 -14.99 26.63
CA GLN A 19 -6.03 -16.18 25.90
C GLN A 19 -5.08 -15.81 24.76
N LYS A 20 -4.08 -16.67 24.52
CA LYS A 20 -3.15 -16.54 23.40
C LYS A 20 -3.90 -16.77 22.09
N PHE A 21 -3.63 -15.92 21.10
CA PHE A 21 -4.08 -16.09 19.73
C PHE A 21 -2.90 -15.99 18.77
N THR A 22 -2.98 -16.68 17.64
CA THR A 22 -1.94 -16.65 16.60
C THR A 22 -2.07 -15.38 15.78
N LEU A 23 -0.96 -14.67 15.58
CA LEU A 23 -0.91 -13.56 14.65
C LEU A 23 -0.88 -14.11 13.22
N GLN A 24 -1.99 -13.97 12.51
CA GLN A 24 -2.11 -14.39 11.10
C GLN A 24 -1.64 -13.30 10.13
N ARG A 25 -1.82 -12.03 10.52
CA ARG A 25 -1.48 -10.84 9.77
C ARG A 25 -1.09 -9.77 10.80
N LEU A 26 -0.32 -8.77 10.39
CA LEU A 26 0.25 -7.68 11.19
C LEU A 26 1.71 -7.91 11.61
N VAL A 27 2.45 -6.80 11.59
CA VAL A 27 3.78 -6.69 12.20
C VAL A 27 3.60 -5.94 13.52
N ARG A 28 4.31 -6.34 14.57
CA ARG A 28 4.26 -5.66 15.86
C ARG A 28 4.64 -4.18 15.70
N GLN A 29 3.86 -3.27 16.28
CA GLN A 29 4.20 -1.85 16.29
C GLN A 29 5.62 -1.64 16.82
N ARG A 30 6.32 -0.63 16.29
CA ARG A 30 7.74 -0.35 16.57
C ARG A 30 8.72 -1.42 16.10
N CYS A 31 8.28 -2.40 15.32
CA CYS A 31 9.21 -3.28 14.62
C CYS A 31 10.01 -2.44 13.61
N PRO A 32 11.35 -2.48 13.66
CA PRO A 32 12.22 -1.67 12.78
C PRO A 32 12.07 -2.03 11.30
N LEU A 33 11.43 -3.16 10.99
CA LEU A 33 11.20 -3.62 9.61
C LEU A 33 9.94 -3.02 8.97
N ILE A 34 8.99 -2.50 9.77
CA ILE A 34 7.71 -1.96 9.25
C ILE A 34 7.90 -0.88 8.17
N PRO A 35 8.78 0.12 8.35
CA PRO A 35 8.96 1.16 7.34
C PRO A 35 9.37 0.60 5.98
N TYR A 36 10.25 -0.40 5.96
CA TYR A 36 10.75 -1.01 4.73
C TYR A 36 9.69 -1.86 4.04
N LEU A 37 8.91 -2.64 4.79
CA LEU A 37 7.78 -3.40 4.22
C LEU A 37 6.73 -2.45 3.63
N TYR A 38 6.52 -1.31 4.27
CA TYR A 38 5.60 -0.31 3.79
C TYR A 38 6.09 0.34 2.49
N LEU A 39 7.37 0.71 2.42
CA LEU A 39 7.99 1.20 1.18
C LEU A 39 7.91 0.17 0.05
N PHE A 40 8.18 -1.11 0.33
CA PHE A 40 8.08 -2.18 -0.66
C PHE A 40 6.68 -2.30 -1.28
N ILE A 41 5.63 -2.21 -0.44
CA ILE A 41 4.24 -2.26 -0.92
C ILE A 41 3.89 -1.01 -1.72
N LEU A 42 4.38 0.17 -1.32
CA LEU A 42 4.20 1.40 -2.09
C LEU A 42 4.91 1.37 -3.44
N ASP A 43 6.12 0.82 -3.50
CA ASP A 43 6.86 0.67 -4.74
C ASP A 43 6.13 -0.27 -5.71
N MET A 44 5.50 -1.33 -5.20
CA MET A 44 4.66 -2.21 -6.01
C MET A 44 3.44 -1.48 -6.57
N LEU A 45 2.74 -0.67 -5.76
CA LEU A 45 1.63 0.15 -6.24
C LEU A 45 2.09 1.20 -7.26
N SER A 46 3.23 1.86 -7.00
CA SER A 46 3.84 2.80 -7.93
C SER A 46 4.18 2.13 -9.27
N TYR A 47 4.73 0.93 -9.23
CA TYR A 47 5.00 0.14 -10.43
C TYR A 47 3.73 -0.16 -11.22
N MET A 48 2.65 -0.58 -10.55
CA MET A 48 1.37 -0.84 -11.22
C MET A 48 0.77 0.42 -11.87
N ILE A 49 0.85 1.57 -11.20
CA ILE A 49 0.31 2.83 -11.71
C ILE A 49 1.09 3.32 -12.94
N ASN A 50 2.41 3.11 -12.94
CA ASN A 50 3.29 3.51 -14.03
C ASN A 50 3.36 2.48 -15.16
N ASP A 51 2.70 1.33 -15.02
CA ASP A 51 2.74 0.29 -16.05
C ASP A 51 1.87 0.70 -17.24
N SER A 52 2.53 0.79 -18.40
CA SER A 52 1.94 1.12 -19.68
C SER A 52 0.74 0.25 -20.07
N THR A 53 0.61 -0.96 -19.52
CA THR A 53 -0.55 -1.83 -19.80
C THR A 53 -1.86 -1.27 -19.28
N TYR A 54 -1.84 -0.45 -18.22
CA TYR A 54 -3.05 0.13 -17.64
C TYR A 54 -3.39 1.51 -18.20
N VAL A 55 -2.55 2.07 -19.06
CA VAL A 55 -2.83 3.33 -19.80
C VAL A 55 -3.25 4.47 -18.86
N ILE A 56 -2.51 4.63 -17.76
CA ILE A 56 -2.72 5.74 -16.82
C ILE A 56 -1.83 6.90 -17.26
N ASP A 57 -2.46 8.04 -17.55
CA ASP A 57 -1.78 9.29 -17.88
C ASP A 57 -1.57 10.12 -16.60
N GLY A 58 -0.31 10.35 -16.23
CA GLY A 58 0.05 11.21 -15.12
C GLY A 58 -0.12 12.70 -15.43
N PHE A 59 0.19 13.54 -14.45
CA PHE A 59 0.23 14.99 -14.62
C PHE A 59 1.54 15.40 -15.30
N CYS A 60 1.44 15.94 -16.51
CA CYS A 60 2.58 16.41 -17.29
C CYS A 60 2.80 17.92 -17.09
N PHE A 61 4.03 18.29 -16.74
CA PHE A 61 4.50 19.67 -16.64
C PHE A 61 4.81 20.24 -18.02
N LEU A 62 4.86 21.58 -18.12
CA LEU A 62 5.21 22.30 -19.35
C LEU A 62 6.61 21.95 -19.88
N ASN A 63 7.50 21.42 -19.03
CA ASN A 63 8.84 20.98 -19.42
C ASN A 63 8.89 19.51 -19.91
N GLY A 64 7.73 18.83 -20.01
CA GLY A 64 7.61 17.44 -20.45
C GLY A 64 7.78 16.40 -19.34
N ASN A 65 8.14 16.80 -18.11
CA ASN A 65 8.22 15.85 -16.99
C ASN A 65 6.82 15.42 -16.58
N THR A 66 6.63 14.13 -16.32
CA THR A 66 5.34 13.59 -15.83
C THR A 66 5.49 13.09 -14.41
N ILE A 67 4.57 13.47 -13.53
CA ILE A 67 4.44 12.96 -12.17
C ILE A 67 3.13 12.18 -12.08
N TYR A 68 3.22 10.97 -11.56
CA TYR A 68 2.08 10.07 -11.38
C TYR A 68 1.63 10.04 -9.92
N ASN A 69 2.58 10.02 -8.98
CA ASN A 69 2.28 9.85 -7.57
C ASN A 69 3.27 10.58 -6.65
N GLN A 70 2.84 10.78 -5.41
CA GLN A 70 3.68 11.17 -4.27
C GLN A 70 3.25 10.34 -3.06
N CYS A 71 4.21 9.69 -2.42
CA CYS A 71 3.94 8.84 -1.26
C CYS A 71 4.70 9.33 -0.02
N PHE A 72 4.02 9.39 1.11
CA PHE A 72 4.65 9.67 2.41
C PHE A 72 3.97 8.88 3.51
N ALA A 73 4.69 7.88 4.06
CA ALA A 73 4.12 6.91 4.97
C ALA A 73 2.73 6.48 4.43
N LYS A 74 1.70 6.40 5.27
CA LYS A 74 0.36 5.91 4.92
C LYS A 74 -0.39 6.71 3.84
N ASN A 75 0.13 7.85 3.40
CA ASN A 75 -0.56 8.73 2.48
C ASN A 75 0.05 8.63 1.08
N MET A 76 -0.82 8.51 0.07
CA MET A 76 -0.46 8.59 -1.34
C MET A 76 -1.35 9.64 -2.01
N ALA A 77 -0.75 10.48 -2.84
CA ALA A 77 -1.45 11.38 -3.74
C ALA A 77 -1.16 10.94 -5.18
N LEU A 78 -2.20 10.89 -6.02
CA LEU A 78 -2.08 10.62 -7.45
C LEU A 78 -2.33 11.90 -8.23
N TYR A 79 -1.47 12.15 -9.21
CA TYR A 79 -1.56 13.29 -10.10
C TYR A 79 -1.88 12.75 -11.49
N LEU A 80 -3.14 12.91 -11.88
CA LEU A 80 -3.68 12.31 -13.10
C LEU A 80 -4.08 13.40 -14.09
N LYS A 81 -3.87 13.12 -15.37
CA LYS A 81 -4.49 13.90 -16.44
C LYS A 81 -6.01 13.79 -16.33
N ARG A 82 -6.71 14.93 -16.43
CA ARG A 82 -8.17 14.98 -16.33
C ARG A 82 -8.83 14.34 -17.56
N ALA A 83 -9.12 13.06 -17.47
CA ALA A 83 -9.89 12.29 -18.45
C ALA A 83 -10.69 11.21 -17.71
N LEU A 84 -11.91 10.93 -18.16
CA LEU A 84 -12.80 9.98 -17.48
C LEU A 84 -12.20 8.56 -17.52
N ASP A 85 -11.75 8.13 -18.69
CA ASP A 85 -11.14 6.81 -18.91
C ASP A 85 -9.89 6.63 -18.03
N ASN A 86 -9.07 7.67 -17.91
CA ASN A 86 -7.88 7.66 -17.05
C ASN A 86 -8.22 7.45 -15.56
N ILE A 87 -9.30 8.08 -15.08
CA ILE A 87 -9.80 7.88 -13.72
C ILE A 87 -10.30 6.45 -13.56
N GLN A 88 -11.04 5.91 -14.54
CA GLN A 88 -11.55 4.54 -14.51
C GLN A 88 -10.41 3.52 -14.46
N HIS A 89 -9.42 3.62 -15.35
CA HIS A 89 -8.24 2.76 -15.35
C HIS A 89 -7.45 2.84 -14.03
N THR A 90 -7.36 4.02 -13.45
CA THR A 90 -6.72 4.19 -12.13
C THR A 90 -7.48 3.40 -11.05
N PHE A 91 -8.81 3.47 -11.03
CA PHE A 91 -9.61 2.69 -10.07
C PHE A 91 -9.48 1.18 -10.30
N GLU A 92 -9.44 0.71 -11.56
CA GLU A 92 -9.21 -0.70 -11.88
C GLU A 92 -7.87 -1.20 -11.32
N VAL A 93 -6.81 -0.41 -11.44
CA VAL A 93 -5.49 -0.72 -10.88
C VAL A 93 -5.53 -0.75 -9.35
N LEU A 94 -6.22 0.21 -8.71
CA LEU A 94 -6.34 0.25 -7.25
C LEU A 94 -7.16 -0.94 -6.71
N GLU A 95 -8.20 -1.36 -7.42
CA GLU A 95 -8.99 -2.56 -7.07
C GLU A 95 -8.16 -3.84 -7.23
N LEU A 96 -7.38 -3.96 -8.31
CA LEU A 96 -6.47 -5.09 -8.50
C LEU A 96 -5.38 -5.12 -7.42
N PHE A 97 -4.82 -3.96 -7.08
CA PHE A 97 -3.86 -3.84 -5.99
C PHE A 97 -4.49 -4.23 -4.65
N TYR A 98 -5.74 -3.83 -4.38
CA TYR A 98 -6.45 -4.26 -3.18
C TYR A 98 -6.70 -5.77 -3.17
N ALA A 99 -7.14 -6.36 -4.28
CA ALA A 99 -7.41 -7.80 -4.38
C ALA A 99 -6.17 -8.65 -4.08
N THR A 100 -4.99 -8.18 -4.51
CA THR A 100 -3.70 -8.88 -4.35
C THR A 100 -3.03 -8.59 -3.02
N SER A 101 -2.88 -7.33 -2.62
CA SER A 101 -2.18 -6.92 -1.39
C SER A 101 -3.07 -6.98 -0.15
N ARG A 102 -4.39 -6.92 -0.34
CA ARG A 102 -5.41 -6.73 0.70
C ARG A 102 -5.16 -5.47 1.55
N LEU A 103 -4.44 -4.48 1.01
CA LEU A 103 -4.22 -3.18 1.63
C LEU A 103 -5.31 -2.23 1.15
N LEU A 104 -6.20 -1.86 2.06
CA LEU A 104 -7.31 -0.96 1.75
C LEU A 104 -6.77 0.45 1.47
N VAL A 105 -7.13 0.99 0.30
CA VAL A 105 -6.97 2.40 -0.03
C VAL A 105 -8.25 3.10 0.42
N ASN A 106 -8.12 4.06 1.34
CA ASN A 106 -9.24 4.81 1.94
C ASN A 106 -9.22 6.26 1.49
#